data_AF-M0BKP8-F1
#
_entry.id   AF-M0BKP8-F1
#
_cell.length_a   1.000
_cell.length_b   1.000
_cell.length_c   1.000
_cell.angle_alpha   90.00
_cell.angle_beta   90.00
_cell.angle_gamma   90.00
#
_symmetry.space_group_name_H-M   'P 1'
#
loop_
_entity.id
_entity.type
_entity.pdbx_description
1 polymer ?
#
loop_
_entity_poly.entity_id
_entity_poly.type
_entity_poly.pdbx_seq_one_letter_code
_entity_poly.pdbx_strand_id
1 'polypeptide(L)'
;MGSSESATPTSPTAKSVAPIVVRTAGATAVVGLLLLASSIVVTITGLLNLHNVLLGAVIATLGSVNALLSDTYQSPNIALTLLLALLGLWVIASPFVLENTRTLVTVINVGGGLAVVLLAGTQLYGMFALSE
;
A
#
# COMPACT_ATOMS: atom_id res chain seq x y z
N MET A 1 -50.51 28.17 -1.26
CA MET A 1 -49.72 27.21 -2.06
C MET A 1 -48.32 27.21 -1.50
N GLY A 2 -47.97 26.21 -0.69
CA GLY A 2 -46.65 26.09 -0.06
C GLY A 2 -45.67 25.46 -1.03
N SER A 3 -44.58 26.16 -1.31
CA SER A 3 -43.45 25.61 -2.06
C SER A 3 -42.74 24.58 -1.17
N SER A 4 -42.93 23.31 -1.49
CA SER A 4 -42.11 22.23 -0.92
C SER A 4 -40.71 22.32 -1.50
N GLU A 5 -39.83 23.00 -0.78
CA GLU A 5 -38.39 22.94 -0.98
C GLU A 5 -37.96 21.49 -0.72
N SER A 6 -37.74 20.71 -1.79
CA SER A 6 -37.29 19.33 -1.66
C SER A 6 -35.83 19.37 -1.20
N ALA A 7 -35.63 19.17 0.10
CA ALA A 7 -34.32 18.94 0.68
C ALA A 7 -33.68 17.77 -0.08
N THR A 8 -32.66 18.08 -0.88
CA THR A 8 -31.84 17.08 -1.55
C THR A 8 -31.10 16.31 -0.45
N PRO A 9 -31.31 15.00 -0.27
CA PRO A 9 -30.58 14.26 0.75
C PRO A 9 -29.13 14.17 0.30
N THR A 10 -28.27 15.06 0.80
CA THR A 10 -26.81 14.94 0.64
C THR A 10 -26.34 13.79 1.51
N SER A 11 -26.46 12.57 0.98
CA SER A 11 -25.91 11.35 1.58
C SER A 11 -24.40 11.58 1.90
N PRO A 12 -23.97 11.55 3.17
CA PRO A 12 -22.60 11.88 3.55
C PRO A 12 -21.55 10.79 3.30
N THR A 13 -21.91 9.62 2.76
CA THR A 13 -21.06 8.41 2.92
C THR A 13 -20.18 8.09 1.71
N ALA A 14 -20.63 8.35 0.48
CA ALA A 14 -19.86 8.00 -0.72
C ALA A 14 -18.61 8.89 -0.93
N LYS A 15 -18.64 10.13 -0.45
CA LYS A 15 -17.58 11.12 -0.71
C LYS A 15 -16.35 10.97 0.20
N SER A 16 -16.45 10.29 1.34
CA SER A 16 -15.36 10.20 2.33
C SER A 16 -14.43 9.00 2.13
N VAL A 17 -14.87 7.95 1.43
CA VAL A 17 -14.10 6.71 1.26
C VAL A 17 -13.16 6.75 0.05
N ALA A 18 -13.53 7.40 -1.04
CA ALA A 18 -12.61 7.58 -2.18
C ALA A 18 -11.28 8.28 -1.79
N PRO A 19 -11.27 9.34 -0.95
CA PRO A 19 -10.04 9.97 -0.48
C PRO A 19 -9.11 9.07 0.34
N ILE A 20 -9.66 8.14 1.15
CA ILE A 20 -8.81 7.29 2.01
C ILE A 20 -8.13 6.18 1.21
N VAL A 21 -8.78 5.66 0.17
CA VAL A 21 -8.21 4.66 -0.74
C VAL A 21 -7.01 5.25 -1.50
N VAL A 22 -7.18 6.45 -2.07
CA VAL A 22 -6.09 7.13 -2.80
C VAL A 22 -4.91 7.43 -1.87
N ARG A 23 -5.17 7.90 -0.64
CA ARG A 23 -4.12 8.19 0.35
C ARG A 23 -3.37 6.95 0.79
N THR A 24 -4.06 5.84 1.02
CA THR A 24 -3.41 4.58 1.44
C THR A 24 -2.62 3.95 0.29
N ALA A 25 -3.10 4.01 -0.95
CA ALA A 25 -2.34 3.61 -2.12
C ALA A 25 -1.07 4.46 -2.32
N GLY A 26 -1.18 5.78 -2.20
CA GLY A 26 -0.04 6.70 -2.24
C GLY A 26 0.95 6.46 -1.10
N ALA A 27 0.48 6.20 0.11
CA ALA A 27 1.33 5.82 1.24
C ALA A 27 2.09 4.52 0.96
N THR A 28 1.47 3.52 0.33
CA THR A 28 2.14 2.28 -0.06
C THR A 28 3.30 2.56 -1.02
N ALA A 29 3.12 3.50 -1.95
CA ALA A 29 4.19 3.92 -2.86
C ALA A 29 5.38 4.51 -2.10
N VAL A 30 5.11 5.38 -1.11
CA VAL A 30 6.15 5.97 -0.25
C VAL A 30 6.88 4.90 0.55
N VAL A 31 6.17 3.92 1.12
CA VAL A 31 6.81 2.80 1.84
C VAL A 31 7.70 1.98 0.90
N GLY A 32 7.27 1.72 -0.33
CA GLY A 32 8.11 1.10 -1.36
C GLY A 32 9.40 1.88 -1.63
N LEU A 33 9.30 3.21 -1.74
CA LEU A 33 10.47 4.07 -1.94
C LEU A 33 11.43 4.02 -0.74
N LEU A 34 10.90 4.01 0.49
CA LEU A 34 11.70 3.87 1.71
C LEU A 34 12.40 2.52 1.79
N LEU A 35 11.72 1.43 1.39
CA LEU A 35 12.32 0.10 1.30
C LEU A 35 13.49 0.08 0.33
N LEU A 36 13.36 0.71 -0.84
CA LEU A 36 14.45 0.88 -1.78
C LEU A 36 15.59 1.71 -1.17
N ALA A 37 15.27 2.87 -0.58
CA ALA A 37 16.27 3.77 -0.01
C ALA A 37 17.03 3.13 1.16
N SER A 38 16.39 2.21 1.89
CA SER A 38 17.01 1.50 3.01
C SER A 38 18.28 0.73 2.60
N SER A 39 18.32 0.22 1.37
CA SER A 39 19.50 -0.46 0.83
C SER A 39 20.75 0.43 0.80
N ILE A 40 20.57 1.73 0.55
CA ILE A 40 21.66 2.71 0.50
C ILE A 40 22.11 3.05 1.93
N VAL A 41 21.15 3.31 2.82
CA VAL A 41 21.42 3.81 4.18
C VAL A 41 22.01 2.72 5.09
N VAL A 42 21.54 1.48 4.97
CA VAL A 42 21.94 0.37 5.87
C VAL A 42 23.18 -0.36 5.36
N THR A 43 23.74 0.10 4.23
CA THR A 43 24.94 -0.47 3.60
C THR A 43 24.79 -1.98 3.43
N ILE A 44 23.60 -2.41 2.98
CA ILE A 44 23.34 -3.82 2.71
C ILE A 44 24.24 -4.21 1.53
N THR A 45 25.01 -5.27 1.65
CA THR A 45 25.88 -5.77 0.56
C THR A 45 25.40 -7.13 0.08
N GLY A 46 25.61 -7.44 -1.20
CA GLY A 46 25.23 -8.73 -1.78
C GLY A 46 23.75 -8.83 -2.18
N LEU A 47 23.24 -10.06 -2.29
CA LEU A 47 21.93 -10.39 -2.89
C LEU A 47 20.74 -9.69 -2.21
N LEU A 48 20.81 -9.49 -0.90
CA LEU A 48 19.77 -8.82 -0.11
C LEU A 48 19.62 -7.33 -0.43
N ASN A 49 20.71 -6.66 -0.85
CA ASN A 49 20.64 -5.27 -1.30
C ASN A 49 19.83 -5.18 -2.59
N LEU A 50 20.20 -5.98 -3.59
CA LEU A 50 19.53 -6.00 -4.88
C LEU A 50 18.05 -6.37 -4.70
N HIS A 51 17.75 -7.34 -3.84
CA HIS A 51 16.39 -7.71 -3.48
C HIS A 51 15.59 -6.52 -2.94
N ASN A 52 16.11 -5.80 -1.94
CA ASN A 52 15.40 -4.67 -1.33
C ASN A 52 15.23 -3.49 -2.28
N VAL A 53 16.23 -3.20 -3.13
CA VAL A 53 16.12 -2.17 -4.18
C VAL A 53 15.02 -2.55 -5.18
N LEU A 54 15.05 -3.79 -5.68
CA LEU A 54 14.09 -4.25 -6.68
C LEU A 54 12.67 -4.30 -6.12
N LEU A 55 12.47 -4.88 -4.95
CA LEU A 55 11.13 -4.93 -4.34
C LEU A 55 10.63 -3.55 -3.94
N GLY A 56 11.50 -2.69 -3.39
CA GLY A 56 11.14 -1.32 -3.09
C GLY A 56 10.69 -0.56 -4.35
N ALA A 57 11.42 -0.69 -5.46
CA ALA A 57 11.05 -0.09 -6.75
C ALA A 57 9.71 -0.62 -7.28
N VAL A 58 9.50 -1.94 -7.24
CA VAL A 58 8.26 -2.57 -7.69
C VAL A 58 7.08 -2.10 -6.85
N ILE A 59 7.21 -2.12 -5.51
CA ILE A 59 6.15 -1.67 -4.59
C ILE A 59 5.87 -0.17 -4.79
N ALA A 60 6.91 0.66 -4.96
CA ALA A 60 6.76 2.09 -5.20
C ALA A 60 5.98 2.35 -6.50
N THR A 61 6.32 1.63 -7.57
CA THR A 61 5.69 1.75 -8.88
C THR A 61 4.24 1.28 -8.83
N LEU A 62 4.00 0.09 -8.30
CA LEU A 62 2.64 -0.49 -8.20
C LEU A 62 1.75 0.33 -7.26
N GLY A 63 2.28 0.82 -6.13
CA GLY A 63 1.57 1.73 -5.24
C GLY A 63 1.17 3.02 -5.95
N SER A 64 2.08 3.59 -6.75
CA SER A 64 1.81 4.81 -7.53
C SER A 64 0.74 4.57 -8.59
N VAL A 65 0.87 3.48 -9.36
CA VAL A 65 -0.14 3.09 -10.36
C VAL A 65 -1.48 2.84 -9.69
N ASN A 66 -1.51 2.13 -8.56
CA ASN A 66 -2.75 1.88 -7.83
C ASN A 66 -3.39 3.16 -7.30
N ALA A 67 -2.59 4.15 -6.87
CA ALA A 67 -3.10 5.46 -6.46
C ALA A 67 -3.73 6.22 -7.63
N LEU A 68 -3.07 6.24 -8.80
CA LEU A 68 -3.59 6.87 -10.01
C LEU A 68 -4.90 6.21 -10.50
N LEU A 69 -4.94 4.88 -10.49
CA LEU A 69 -6.13 4.12 -10.86
C LEU A 69 -7.28 4.35 -9.86
N SER A 70 -6.99 4.36 -8.57
CA SER A 70 -8.00 4.61 -7.52
C SER A 70 -8.59 6.01 -7.63
N ASP A 71 -7.79 7.00 -8.02
CA ASP A 71 -8.25 8.38 -8.25
C ASP A 71 -9.13 8.45 -9.52
N THR A 72 -8.72 7.77 -10.59
CA THR A 72 -9.43 7.79 -11.88
C THR A 72 -10.75 7.02 -11.85
N TYR A 73 -10.77 5.81 -11.29
CA TYR A 73 -11.93 4.90 -11.34
C TYR A 73 -12.77 4.93 -10.06
N GLN A 74 -12.42 5.78 -9.08
CA GLN A 74 -13.07 5.88 -7.75
C GLN A 74 -13.28 4.54 -7.04
N SER A 75 -12.49 3.53 -7.39
CA SER A 75 -12.57 2.17 -6.85
C SER A 75 -11.16 1.58 -6.74
N PRO A 76 -10.85 0.88 -5.63
CA PRO A 76 -9.57 0.19 -5.48
C PRO A 76 -9.43 -0.91 -6.53
N ASN A 77 -8.26 -1.01 -7.18
CA ASN A 77 -7.99 -2.16 -8.03
C ASN A 77 -7.63 -3.37 -7.16
N ILE A 78 -8.56 -4.32 -7.06
CA ILE A 78 -8.40 -5.49 -6.18
C ILE A 78 -7.18 -6.33 -6.54
N ALA A 79 -6.88 -6.50 -7.83
CA ALA A 79 -5.75 -7.31 -8.28
C ALA A 79 -4.41 -6.68 -7.88
N LEU A 80 -4.25 -5.37 -8.10
CA LEU A 80 -3.06 -4.64 -7.64
C LEU A 80 -2.95 -4.62 -6.12
N THR A 81 -4.08 -4.45 -5.42
CA THR A 81 -4.09 -4.41 -3.95
C THR A 81 -3.68 -5.76 -3.35
N LEU A 82 -4.18 -6.87 -3.89
CA LEU A 82 -3.77 -8.23 -3.49
C LEU A 82 -2.30 -8.49 -3.81
N LEU A 83 -1.83 -8.07 -4.98
CA LEU A 83 -0.42 -8.19 -5.35
C LEU A 83 0.48 -7.42 -4.38
N LEU A 84 0.11 -6.19 -4.01
CA LEU A 84 0.83 -5.40 -3.01
C LEU A 84 0.86 -6.08 -1.64
N ALA A 85 -0.25 -6.67 -1.20
CA ALA A 85 -0.30 -7.43 0.05
C ALA A 85 0.65 -8.64 0.01
N LEU A 86 0.65 -9.41 -1.09
CA LEU A 86 1.55 -10.54 -1.28
C LEU A 86 3.02 -10.11 -1.32
N LEU A 87 3.33 -9.00 -1.98
CA LEU A 87 4.67 -8.43 -1.98
C LEU A 87 5.11 -7.99 -0.58
N GLY A 88 4.22 -7.36 0.19
CA GLY A 88 4.48 -7.01 1.59
C GLY A 88 4.79 -8.23 2.46
N LEU A 89 4.00 -9.31 2.31
CA LEU A 89 4.24 -10.59 2.99
C LEU A 89 5.60 -11.21 2.59
N TRP A 90 5.94 -11.15 1.32
CA TRP A 90 7.23 -11.62 0.84
C TRP A 90 8.39 -10.80 1.41
N VAL A 91 8.26 -9.47 1.50
CA VAL A 91 9.26 -8.62 2.15
C VAL A 91 9.47 -9.04 3.62
N ILE A 92 8.39 -9.34 4.35
CA ILE A 92 8.47 -9.86 5.73
C ILE A 92 9.21 -11.20 5.79
N ALA A 93 8.90 -12.13 4.88
CA ALA A 93 9.49 -13.46 4.87
C ALA A 93 10.95 -13.49 4.39
N SER A 94 11.31 -12.56 3.49
CA SER A 94 12.60 -12.54 2.79
C SER A 94 13.86 -12.62 3.69
N PRO A 95 13.99 -11.90 4.82
CA PRO A 95 15.17 -12.02 5.67
C PRO A 95 15.34 -13.42 6.27
N PHE A 96 14.26 -14.17 6.47
CA PHE A 96 14.29 -15.53 7.01
C PHE A 96 14.62 -16.56 5.93
N VAL A 97 14.07 -16.39 4.72
CA VAL A 97 14.32 -17.27 3.56
C VAL A 97 15.75 -17.10 3.04
N LEU A 98 16.29 -15.87 3.09
CA LEU A 98 17.64 -15.55 2.62
C LEU A 98 18.70 -15.64 3.73
N GLU A 99 18.35 -16.24 4.87
CA GLU A 99 19.25 -16.50 6.02
C GLU A 99 20.03 -15.26 6.47
N ASN A 100 19.37 -14.10 6.51
CA ASN A 100 20.02 -12.85 6.92
C ASN A 100 20.34 -12.83 8.42
N THR A 101 21.61 -12.61 8.76
CA THR A 101 22.08 -12.53 10.15
C THR A 101 22.05 -11.11 10.74
N ARG A 102 21.84 -10.07 9.92
CA ARG A 102 21.83 -8.68 10.41
C ARG A 102 20.46 -8.28 10.94
N THR A 103 20.35 -8.12 12.26
CA THR A 103 19.11 -7.72 12.96
C THR A 103 18.47 -6.45 12.38
N LEU A 104 19.27 -5.43 12.06
CA LEU A 104 18.76 -4.16 11.53
C LEU A 104 18.03 -4.33 10.18
N VAL A 105 18.55 -5.17 9.30
CA VAL A 105 17.93 -5.47 7.99
C VAL A 105 16.62 -6.23 8.20
N THR A 106 16.60 -7.19 9.13
CA THR A 106 15.38 -7.93 9.47
C THR A 106 14.29 -7.00 9.99
N VAL A 107 14.61 -6.08 10.90
CA VAL A 107 13.64 -5.12 11.44
C VAL A 107 13.08 -4.21 10.35
N ILE A 108 13.92 -3.70 9.45
CA ILE A 108 13.48 -2.82 8.36
C ILE A 108 12.60 -3.56 7.37
N ASN A 109 12.97 -4.78 6.96
CA ASN A 109 12.17 -5.58 6.05
C ASN A 109 10.83 -5.95 6.69
N VAL A 110 10.84 -6.46 7.92
CA VAL A 110 9.59 -6.83 8.62
C VAL A 110 8.70 -5.61 8.82
N GLY A 111 9.25 -4.47 9.27
CA GLY A 111 8.49 -3.24 9.49
C GLY A 111 7.92 -2.65 8.19
N GLY A 112 8.73 -2.55 7.14
CA GLY A 112 8.28 -2.03 5.85
C GLY A 112 7.29 -2.95 5.15
N GLY A 113 7.53 -4.27 5.17
CA GLY A 113 6.59 -5.26 4.65
C GLY A 113 5.27 -5.25 5.41
N LEU A 114 5.29 -5.13 6.74
CA LEU A 114 4.08 -5.00 7.56
C LEU A 114 3.29 -3.74 7.19
N ALA A 115 3.97 -2.60 7.02
CA ALA A 115 3.32 -1.36 6.60
C ALA A 115 2.61 -1.54 5.24
N VAL A 116 3.25 -2.19 4.25
CA VAL A 116 2.63 -2.49 2.95
C VAL A 116 1.40 -3.38 3.10
N VAL A 117 1.48 -4.45 3.90
CA VAL A 117 0.35 -5.37 4.15
C VAL A 117 -0.81 -4.63 4.80
N LEU A 118 -0.56 -3.81 5.81
CA LEU A 118 -1.61 -3.05 6.50
C LEU A 118 -2.27 -2.05 5.55
N LEU A 119 -1.49 -1.31 4.76
CA LEU A 119 -2.03 -0.35 3.80
C LEU A 119 -2.86 -1.03 2.70
N ALA A 120 -2.40 -2.17 2.17
CA ALA A 120 -3.19 -2.97 1.23
C ALA A 120 -4.47 -3.51 1.90
N GLY A 121 -4.37 -3.98 3.15
CA GLY A 121 -5.50 -4.47 3.94
C GLY A 121 -6.56 -3.39 4.18
N THR A 122 -6.16 -2.15 4.48
CA THR A 122 -7.11 -1.04 4.64
C THR A 122 -7.89 -0.73 3.36
N GLN A 123 -7.26 -0.88 2.19
CA GLN A 123 -7.94 -0.71 0.91
C GLN A 123 -8.95 -1.82 0.64
N LEU A 124 -8.59 -3.08 0.93
CA LEU A 124 -9.50 -4.22 0.81
C LEU A 124 -10.69 -4.10 1.77
N TYR A 125 -10.43 -3.71 3.03
CA TYR A 125 -11.50 -3.50 4.01
C TYR A 125 -12.48 -2.42 3.54
N GLY A 126 -11.97 -1.29 3.04
CA GLY A 126 -12.80 -0.23 2.48
C GLY A 126 -13.67 -0.70 1.30
N MET A 127 -13.18 -1.65 0.50
CA MET A 127 -13.94 -2.23 -0.60
C MET A 127 -15.10 -3.12 -0.13
N PHE A 128 -14.87 -4.00 0.85
CA PHE A 128 -15.92 -4.89 1.37
C PHE A 128 -16.95 -4.15 2.22
N ALA A 129 -16.51 -3.22 3.07
CA ALA A 129 -17.41 -2.43 3.92
C ALA A 129 -18.34 -1.49 3.12
N LEU A 130 -17.98 -1.15 1.87
CA LEU A 130 -18.82 -0.37 0.96
C LEU A 130 -19.77 -1.23 0.11
N SER A 131 -19.59 -2.56 0.10
CA SER A 131 -20.43 -3.48 -0.67
C SER A 131 -21.64 -4.01 0.10
N GLU A 132 -21.71 -3.71 1.40
CA GLU A 132 -22.87 -3.95 2.27
C GLU A 132 -23.76 -2.70 2.38
#